data_AF-A0A7J7ZSX4-F1
#
_entry.id   AF-A0A7J7ZSX4-F1
#
_cell.length_a   1.000
_cell.length_b   1.000
_cell.length_c   1.000
_cell.angle_alpha   90.00
_cell.angle_beta   90.00
_cell.angle_gamma   90.00
#
_symmetry.space_group_name_H-M   'P 1'
#
loop_
_entity.id
_entity.type
_entity.pdbx_description
1 polymer ?
#
loop_
_entity_poly.entity_id
_entity_poly.type
_entity_poly.pdbx_seq_one_letter_code
_entity_poly.pdbx_strand_id
1 'polypeptide(L)'
;MSFRKMDPSCTIGFYCRNVQDFKRASEEITKMLKISSKEKYPLFTFVNGHSRDYDFTSPTTNKEDIFSEDENKRLKRFSTEEFVLL
;
A
#
# COMPACT_ATOMS: atom_id res chain seq x y z
N MET A 1 -8.96 -3.03 27.12
CA MET A 1 -8.87 -4.39 26.51
C MET A 1 -7.45 -4.90 26.66
N SER A 2 -7.24 -6.22 26.76
CA SER A 2 -5.89 -6.79 26.69
C SER A 2 -5.46 -6.89 25.23
N PHE A 3 -4.19 -6.60 24.93
CA PHE A 3 -3.62 -6.77 23.59
C PHE A 3 -3.86 -8.18 23.01
N ARG A 4 -3.86 -9.20 23.88
CA ARG A 4 -4.12 -10.61 23.49
C ARG A 4 -5.58 -10.90 23.12
N LYS A 5 -6.49 -9.96 23.33
CA LYS A 5 -7.92 -10.09 23.06
C LYS A 5 -8.39 -9.20 21.90
N MET A 6 -7.47 -8.51 21.21
CA MET A 6 -7.81 -7.79 20.00
C MET A 6 -8.09 -8.76 18.87
N ASP A 7 -9.02 -8.39 17.99
CA ASP A 7 -9.24 -9.13 16.76
C ASP A 7 -7.95 -9.10 15.91
N PRO A 8 -7.47 -10.25 15.42
CA PRO A 8 -6.27 -10.30 14.59
C PRO A 8 -6.44 -9.54 13.26
N SER A 9 -7.68 -9.41 12.77
CA SER A 9 -8.01 -8.54 11.64
C SER A 9 -8.08 -7.10 12.14
N CYS A 10 -7.00 -6.35 11.90
CA CYS A 10 -6.94 -4.92 12.18
C CYS A 10 -6.27 -4.18 11.03
N THR A 11 -6.59 -2.90 10.90
CA THR A 11 -5.94 -1.99 9.96
C THR A 11 -5.01 -1.06 10.74
N ILE A 12 -3.80 -0.89 10.24
CA ILE A 12 -2.82 0.06 10.79
C ILE A 12 -2.68 1.20 9.79
N GLY A 13 -3.00 2.42 10.23
CA GLY A 13 -2.86 3.64 9.44
C GLY A 13 -1.67 4.47 9.91
N PHE A 14 -0.92 5.03 8.97
CA PHE A 14 0.13 6.01 9.24
C PHE A 14 -0.25 7.33 8.56
N TYR A 15 -0.28 8.41 9.32
CA TYR A 15 -0.46 9.75 8.76
C TYR A 15 0.90 10.43 8.57
N CYS A 16 1.19 10.84 7.34
CA CYS A 16 2.37 11.62 6.98
C CYS A 16 1.91 12.89 6.28
N ARG A 17 2.19 14.08 6.84
CA ARG A 17 1.70 15.34 6.26
C ARG A 17 2.36 15.63 4.92
N ASN A 18 3.61 15.19 4.76
CA ASN A 18 4.41 15.41 3.57
C ASN A 18 5.34 14.21 3.27
N VAL A 19 6.00 14.26 2.12
CA VAL A 19 6.90 13.18 1.66
C VAL A 19 8.10 12.98 2.59
N GLN A 20 8.60 14.03 3.24
CA GLN A 20 9.73 13.90 4.19
C GLN A 20 9.29 13.17 5.45
N ASP A 21 8.08 13.42 5.95
CA ASP A 21 7.51 12.69 7.09
C ASP A 21 7.38 11.21 6.76
N PHE A 22 6.93 10.88 5.55
CA PHE A 22 6.86 9.49 5.07
C PHE A 22 8.25 8.84 5.02
N LYS A 23 9.24 9.51 4.43
CA LYS A 23 10.62 9.00 4.37
C LYS A 23 11.15 8.72 5.78
N ARG A 24 11.01 9.68 6.69
CA ARG A 24 11.43 9.52 8.09
C ARG A 24 10.71 8.35 8.77
N ALA A 25 9.39 8.28 8.64
CA ALA A 25 8.60 7.19 9.24
C ALA A 25 9.03 5.83 8.68
N SER A 26 9.22 5.71 7.36
CA SER A 26 9.67 4.47 6.72
C SER A 26 11.03 4.00 7.24
N GLU A 27 11.97 4.94 7.46
CA GLU A 27 13.30 4.63 7.99
C GLU A 27 13.25 4.20 9.46
N GLU A 28 12.51 4.93 10.31
CA GLU A 28 12.38 4.63 11.74
C GLU A 28 11.67 3.27 11.95
N ILE A 29 10.58 3.02 11.23
CA ILE A 29 9.85 1.75 11.29
C ILE A 29 10.75 0.61 10.78
N THR A 30 11.45 0.79 9.65
CA THR A 30 12.36 -0.24 9.14
C THR A 30 13.47 -0.58 10.14
N LYS A 31 14.02 0.40 10.86
CA LYS A 31 14.99 0.16 11.95
C LYS A 31 14.36 -0.66 13.07
N MET A 32 13.16 -0.31 13.51
CA MET A 32 12.43 -1.05 14.56
C MET A 32 12.16 -2.50 14.14
N LEU A 33 11.71 -2.73 12.90
CA LEU A 33 11.42 -4.06 12.37
C LEU A 33 12.67 -4.94 12.30
N LYS A 34 13.85 -4.36 12.02
CA LYS A 34 15.14 -5.08 12.03
C LYS A 34 15.63 -5.47 13.43
N ILE A 35 15.26 -4.70 14.46
CA ILE A 35 15.64 -4.97 15.86
C ILE A 35 14.81 -6.12 16.45
N SER A 36 13.62 -6.38 15.89
CA SER A 36 12.78 -7.50 16.31
C SER A 36 13.54 -8.83 16.18
N SER A 37 13.56 -9.64 17.24
CA SER A 37 14.30 -10.91 17.28
C SER A 37 13.81 -11.87 16.20
N LYS A 38 14.68 -12.77 15.72
CA LYS A 38 14.41 -13.76 14.67
C LYS A 38 13.18 -14.66 14.93
N GLU A 39 12.68 -14.69 16.16
CA GLU A 39 11.49 -15.44 16.57
C GLU A 39 10.18 -14.74 16.21
N LYS A 40 10.20 -13.44 15.86
CA LYS A 40 9.00 -12.66 15.53
C LYS A 40 9.08 -12.15 14.10
N TYR A 41 8.21 -12.70 13.25
CA TYR A 41 8.03 -12.24 11.87
C TYR A 41 7.42 -10.83 11.87
N PRO A 42 7.95 -9.88 11.07
CA PRO A 42 7.38 -8.54 10.98
C PRO A 42 5.99 -8.58 10.35
N LEU A 43 5.07 -7.74 10.82
CA LEU A 43 3.70 -7.69 10.30
C LEU A 43 3.65 -7.20 8.84
N PHE A 44 4.58 -6.30 8.47
CA PHE A 44 4.78 -5.79 7.13
C PHE A 44 6.24 -5.36 6.95
N THR A 45 6.66 -5.08 5.71
CA THR A 45 7.97 -4.49 5.39
C THR A 45 7.82 -3.40 4.33
N PHE A 46 8.75 -2.45 4.32
CA PHE A 46 8.89 -1.51 3.21
C PHE A 46 9.90 -2.06 2.19
N VAL A 47 9.60 -1.89 0.91
CA VAL A 47 10.49 -2.21 -0.21
C VAL A 47 10.47 -1.05 -1.20
N ASN A 48 11.58 -0.86 -1.91
CA ASN A 48 11.63 0.08 -3.03
C ASN A 48 11.18 -0.64 -4.30
N GLY A 49 10.22 -0.05 -5.02
CA GLY A 49 9.56 -0.67 -6.18
C GLY A 49 8.18 -1.22 -5.83
N HIS A 50 7.67 -2.08 -6.71
CA HIS A 50 6.32 -2.64 -6.64
C HIS A 50 6.34 -4.15 -6.84
N SER A 51 5.22 -4.83 -6.54
CA SER A 51 5.08 -6.27 -6.79
C SER A 51 5.21 -6.56 -8.29
N ARG A 52 5.90 -7.64 -8.66
CA ARG A 52 5.98 -8.09 -10.07
C ARG A 52 4.60 -8.38 -10.67
N ASP A 53 3.66 -8.78 -9.83
CA ASP A 53 2.29 -9.09 -10.26
C ASP A 53 1.46 -7.83 -10.53
N TYR A 54 1.92 -6.66 -10.08
CA TYR A 54 1.28 -5.37 -10.39
C TYR A 54 1.43 -5.02 -11.88
N ASP A 55 2.54 -5.40 -12.51
CA ASP A 55 2.80 -5.14 -13.95
C ASP A 55 1.80 -5.86 -14.87
N PHE A 56 1.17 -6.96 -14.41
CA PHE A 56 0.12 -7.67 -15.17
C PHE A 56 -1.19 -6.89 -15.27
N THR A 57 -1.41 -5.92 -14.37
CA THR A 57 -2.65 -5.13 -14.32
C THR A 57 -2.49 -3.74 -14.93
N SER A 58 -1.25 -3.28 -15.13
CA SER A 58 -1.00 -2.10 -15.97
C SER A 58 -1.17 -2.50 -17.43
N PRO A 59 -2.09 -1.88 -18.20
CA PRO A 59 -2.01 -2.00 -19.65
C PRO A 59 -0.65 -1.43 -20.02
N THR A 60 0.24 -2.28 -20.53
CA THR A 60 1.47 -1.86 -21.15
C THR A 60 1.10 -0.84 -22.21
N THR A 61 1.29 0.43 -21.89
CA THR A 61 1.26 1.50 -22.89
C THR A 61 2.53 1.35 -23.70
N ASN A 62 2.57 0.30 -24.51
CA ASN A 62 3.35 0.33 -25.74
C ASN A 62 2.72 1.47 -26.54
N LYS A 63 3.41 2.61 -26.52
CA LYS A 63 3.22 3.63 -27.54
C LYS A 63 3.46 2.94 -28.86
N GLU A 64 2.39 2.59 -29.56
CA GLU A 64 2.26 2.60 -31.01
C GLU A 64 0.88 2.04 -31.37
N ASP A 65 0.04 2.99 -31.78
CA ASP A 65 -1.07 2.87 -32.73
C ASP A 65 -2.39 2.16 -32.37
N ILE A 66 -3.44 2.84 -32.86
CA ILE A 66 -4.77 2.35 -33.28
C ILE A 66 -5.91 2.41 -32.25
N PHE A 67 -6.62 3.54 -32.30
CA PHE A 67 -8.09 3.70 -32.25
C PHE A 67 -8.94 2.53 -31.72
N SER A 68 -9.67 2.76 -30.62
CA SER A 68 -11.11 2.42 -30.56
C SER A 68 -11.82 3.19 -29.43
N GLU A 69 -12.93 3.83 -29.77
CA GLU A 69 -13.81 4.57 -28.87
C GLU A 69 -14.61 3.61 -27.97
N ASP A 70 -14.18 3.30 -26.73
CA ASP A 70 -15.13 2.81 -25.69
C ASP A 70 -14.65 2.94 -24.23
N GLU A 71 -13.64 3.77 -23.94
CA GLU A 71 -13.05 3.91 -22.58
C GLU A 71 -13.89 4.75 -21.60
N ASN A 72 -15.03 5.31 -22.02
CA ASN A 72 -15.84 6.20 -21.17
C ASN A 72 -16.79 5.48 -20.19
N LYS A 73 -16.78 4.15 -20.11
CA LYS A 73 -17.73 3.40 -19.27
C LYS A 73 -17.13 2.69 -18.05
N ARG A 74 -15.81 2.50 -17.95
CA ARG A 74 -15.20 1.73 -16.84
C ARG A 74 -14.45 2.53 -15.78
N LEU A 75 -14.22 3.82 -15.99
CA LEU A 75 -13.55 4.69 -15.00
C LEU A 75 -14.43 5.09 -13.79
N LYS A 76 -15.65 4.53 -13.66
CA LYS A 76 -16.66 4.97 -12.68
C LYS A 76 -16.74 4.15 -11.37
N ARG A 77 -15.71 3.39 -10.97
CA ARG A 77 -15.84 2.57 -9.74
C ARG A 77 -14.58 2.31 -8.93
N PHE A 78 -13.79 3.34 -8.67
CA PHE A 78 -13.01 3.39 -7.43
C PHE A 78 -13.63 4.46 -6.55
N SER A 79 -14.69 4.07 -5.84
CA SER A 79 -15.38 4.92 -4.87
C SER A 79 -14.47 5.08 -3.65
N THR A 80 -14.18 6.33 -3.28
CA THR A 80 -13.47 6.70 -2.04
C THR A 80 -14.24 6.35 -0.77
N GLU A 81 -15.45 5.79 -0.90
CA GLU A 81 -16.28 5.29 0.21
C GLU A 81 -15.70 4.06 0.93
N GLU A 82 -14.66 3.41 0.38
CA GLU A 82 -13.98 2.29 1.05
C GLU A 82 -12.95 2.74 2.10
N PHE A 83 -12.55 4.00 2.09
CA PHE A 83 -11.64 4.54 3.11
C PHE A 83 -12.44 5.18 4.25
N VAL A 84 -12.54 4.48 5.38
CA VAL A 84 -12.97 5.12 6.62
C VAL A 84 -11.83 6.03 7.10
N LEU A 85 -11.97 7.32 6.86
CA LEU A 85 -11.16 8.34 7.53
C LEU A 85 -11.68 8.48 8.96
N LEU A 86 -10.91 7.94 9.92
CA LEU A 86 -11.12 8.15 11.36
C LEU A 86 -10.50 9.47 11.81
#